data_AF-A0A9P0GCF7-F1
#
_entry.id   AF-A0A9P0GCF7-F1
#
_cell.length_a   1.000
_cell.length_b   1.000
_cell.length_c   1.000
_cell.angle_alpha   90.00
_cell.angle_beta   90.00
_cell.angle_gamma   90.00
#
_symmetry.space_group_name_H-M   'P 1'
#
loop_
_entity.id
_entity.type
_entity.pdbx_description
1 polymer ?
#
loop_
_entity_poly.entity_id
_entity_poly.type
_entity_poly.pdbx_seq_one_letter_code
_entity_poly.pdbx_strand_id
1 'polypeptide(L)'
;MEAFHLIENELEEKPDFIILTEDLSRLGGSSYKECVRRFMKKLINDSVAKLYSLHGHKEKQCFSKTSSFGLIIAAVQQCVPSATAKDIELTIRQWLTKAPERLMKIEPMGDDNNN
;
A
#
# COMPACT_ATOMS: atom_id res chain seq x y z
N MET A 1 -2.98 -10.97 -12.32
CA MET A 1 -3.37 -11.30 -10.93
C MET A 1 -2.37 -12.27 -10.30
N GLU A 2 -1.83 -13.20 -11.08
CA GLU A 2 -0.75 -14.12 -10.65
C GLU A 2 0.52 -13.42 -10.15
N ALA A 3 0.97 -12.33 -10.79
CA ALA A 3 2.21 -11.66 -10.41
C ALA A 3 2.24 -11.17 -8.95
N PHE A 4 1.12 -10.68 -8.41
CA PHE A 4 1.06 -10.21 -7.02
C PHE A 4 1.08 -11.36 -6.02
N HIS A 5 0.44 -12.49 -6.37
CA HIS A 5 0.46 -13.69 -5.54
C HIS A 5 1.85 -14.34 -5.52
N LEU A 6 2.56 -14.32 -6.65
CA LEU A 6 3.93 -14.81 -6.74
C LEU A 6 4.87 -14.00 -5.84
N ILE A 7 4.75 -12.66 -5.90
CA ILE A 7 5.54 -11.75 -5.05
C ILE A 7 5.21 -11.95 -3.56
N GLU A 8 3.94 -12.15 -3.19
CA GLU A 8 3.58 -12.45 -1.79
C GLU A 8 4.14 -13.79 -1.29
N ASN A 9 4.20 -14.80 -2.16
CA ASN A 9 4.81 -16.09 -1.85
C ASN A 9 6.35 -16.01 -1.79
N GLU A 10 6.96 -15.19 -2.66
CA GLU A 10 8.41 -14.97 -2.69
C GLU A 10 8.87 -14.07 -1.52
N LEU A 11 8.02 -13.14 -1.06
CA LEU A 11 8.20 -12.36 0.17
C LEU A 11 8.18 -13.20 1.46
N GLU A 12 7.74 -14.46 1.40
CA GLU A 12 7.90 -15.40 2.52
C GLU A 12 9.38 -15.76 2.73
N GLU A 13 10.20 -15.66 1.68
CA GLU A 13 11.65 -15.78 1.80
C GLU A 13 12.20 -14.51 2.48
N LYS A 14 12.83 -14.71 3.65
CA LYS A 14 13.34 -13.62 4.50
C LYS A 14 14.28 -12.61 3.83
N PRO A 15 15.16 -12.93 2.86
CA PRO A 15 16.09 -11.94 2.31
C PRO A 15 15.37 -10.82 1.53
N ASP A 16 14.42 -11.17 0.68
CA ASP A 16 13.68 -10.19 -0.13
C ASP A 16 12.83 -9.25 0.74
N PHE A 17 12.22 -9.79 1.80
CA PHE A 17 11.50 -8.98 2.78
C PHE A 17 12.41 -7.89 3.41
N ILE A 18 13.64 -8.24 3.77
CA ILE A 18 14.60 -7.30 4.38
C ILE A 18 15.04 -6.25 3.36
N ILE A 19 15.41 -6.68 2.15
CA ILE A 19 15.86 -5.79 1.08
C ILE A 19 14.77 -4.79 0.69
N LEU A 20 13.53 -5.25 0.50
CA LEU A 20 12.39 -4.38 0.22
C LEU A 20 12.07 -3.45 1.39
N THR A 21 12.16 -3.93 2.62
CA THR A 21 11.97 -3.08 3.81
C THR A 21 13.01 -1.96 3.84
N GLU A 22 14.29 -2.26 3.59
CA GLU A 22 15.36 -1.27 3.53
C GLU A 22 15.21 -0.30 2.36
N ASP A 23 14.82 -0.77 1.18
CA ASP A 23 14.63 0.07 0.00
C ASP A 23 13.47 1.06 0.20
N LEU A 24 12.36 0.58 0.78
CA LEU A 24 11.25 1.43 1.18
C LEU A 24 11.69 2.41 2.28
N SER A 25 12.40 1.94 3.29
CA SER A 25 12.89 2.79 4.38
C SER A 25 13.77 3.94 3.85
N ARG A 26 14.63 3.65 2.85
CA ARG A 26 15.42 4.66 2.12
C ARG A 26 14.57 5.63 1.30
N LEU A 27 13.47 5.17 0.73
CA LEU A 27 12.55 5.98 -0.06
C LEU A 27 11.62 6.87 0.80
N GLY A 28 11.63 6.65 2.12
CA GLY A 28 10.81 7.31 3.14
C GLY A 28 10.69 8.83 3.03
N GLY A 29 9.73 9.39 3.76
CA GLY A 29 9.43 10.82 3.78
C GLY A 29 9.39 11.38 5.20
N SER A 30 9.17 12.69 5.31
CA SER A 30 9.16 13.42 6.58
C SER A 30 8.00 13.03 7.52
N SER A 31 7.07 12.17 7.10
CA SER A 31 5.90 11.77 7.87
C SER A 31 5.43 10.36 7.52
N TYR A 32 4.97 9.60 8.52
CA TYR A 32 4.48 8.23 8.34
C TYR A 32 3.37 8.13 7.27
N LYS A 33 2.50 9.14 7.16
CA LYS A 33 1.45 9.19 6.13
C LYS A 33 1.99 9.27 4.71
N GLU A 34 3.09 10.01 4.52
CA GLU A 34 3.78 10.12 3.24
C GLU A 34 4.55 8.84 2.93
N CYS A 35 5.24 8.25 3.92
CA CYS A 35 5.92 6.96 3.79
C CYS A 35 4.93 5.89 3.31
N VAL A 36 3.81 5.71 4.02
CA VAL A 36 2.77 4.74 3.67
C VAL A 36 2.28 4.95 2.23
N ARG A 37 2.02 6.21 1.82
CA ARG A 37 1.58 6.53 0.45
C ARG A 37 2.61 6.14 -0.61
N ARG A 38 3.89 6.43 -0.37
CA ARG A 38 4.98 6.10 -1.29
C ARG A 38 5.18 4.59 -1.37
N PHE A 39 5.15 3.91 -0.23
CA PHE A 39 5.37 2.46 -0.15
C PHE A 39 4.23 1.71 -0.83
N MET A 40 2.99 2.10 -0.54
CA MET A 40 1.81 1.60 -1.24
C MET A 40 1.94 1.74 -2.76
N LYS A 41 2.27 2.93 -3.27
CA LYS A 41 2.44 3.14 -4.72
C LYS A 41 3.56 2.29 -5.34
N LYS A 42 4.57 1.92 -4.56
CA LYS A 42 5.71 1.12 -5.02
C LYS A 42 5.37 -0.38 -5.03
N LEU A 43 4.64 -0.84 -4.01
CA LEU A 43 4.29 -2.25 -3.79
C LEU A 43 3.05 -2.69 -4.59
N ILE A 44 2.02 -1.84 -4.63
CA ILE A 44 0.73 -2.17 -5.23
C ILE A 44 0.29 -1.07 -6.20
N ASN A 45 -0.02 -1.49 -7.42
CA ASN A 45 -0.69 -0.64 -8.40
C ASN A 45 -2.13 -0.35 -7.97
N ASP A 46 -2.67 0.80 -8.37
CA ASP A 46 -4.00 1.21 -7.95
C ASP A 46 -5.09 0.19 -8.38
N SER A 47 -4.89 -0.51 -9.50
CA SER A 47 -5.71 -1.63 -10.00
C SER A 47 -5.81 -2.79 -9.00
N VAL A 48 -4.72 -3.08 -8.29
CA VAL A 48 -4.67 -4.10 -7.24
C VAL A 48 -5.29 -3.53 -5.96
N ALA A 49 -4.93 -2.29 -5.59
CA ALA A 49 -5.45 -1.63 -4.40
C ALA A 49 -7.00 -1.54 -4.35
N LYS A 50 -7.68 -1.44 -5.50
CA LYS A 50 -9.16 -1.45 -5.54
C LYS A 50 -9.79 -2.79 -5.12
N LEU A 51 -9.07 -3.89 -5.36
CA LEU A 51 -9.49 -5.27 -5.10
C LEU A 51 -9.21 -5.71 -3.66
N TYR A 52 -8.31 -5.01 -2.98
CA TYR A 52 -7.98 -5.28 -1.59
C TYR A 52 -8.72 -4.30 -0.65
N SER A 53 -8.96 -4.75 0.58
CA SER A 53 -9.49 -3.93 1.65
C SER A 53 -8.80 -4.27 2.95
N LEU A 54 -8.68 -3.29 3.84
CA LEU A 54 -7.96 -3.48 5.09
C LEU A 54 -8.51 -4.69 5.88
N HIS A 55 -9.82 -4.77 6.03
CA HIS A 55 -10.50 -5.79 6.85
C HIS A 55 -11.29 -6.81 6.02
N GLY A 56 -11.17 -6.78 4.68
CA GLY A 56 -11.94 -7.63 3.75
C GLY A 56 -13.46 -7.49 3.90
N HIS A 57 -14.07 -6.56 3.18
CA HIS A 57 -15.53 -6.39 3.22
C HIS A 57 -16.16 -6.81 1.87
N LYS A 58 -17.16 -7.69 1.93
CA LYS A 58 -17.86 -8.35 0.81
C LYS A 58 -17.02 -9.32 -0.01
N GLU A 59 -16.26 -8.81 -0.99
CA GLU A 59 -15.61 -9.61 -2.05
C GLU A 59 -14.11 -9.28 -2.19
N LYS A 60 -13.61 -8.37 -1.34
CA LYS A 60 -12.25 -7.83 -1.38
C LYS A 60 -11.32 -8.59 -0.44
N GLN A 61 -10.11 -8.85 -0.90
CA GLN A 61 -9.09 -9.59 -0.15
C GLN A 61 -8.59 -8.79 1.07
N CYS A 62 -8.28 -9.48 2.17
CA CYS A 62 -7.78 -8.87 3.41
C CYS A 62 -6.32 -8.44 3.25
N PHE A 63 -6.07 -7.13 3.15
CA PHE A 63 -4.71 -6.61 3.06
C PHE A 63 -3.94 -6.78 4.38
N SER A 64 -4.59 -6.74 5.54
CA SER A 64 -3.86 -6.89 6.82
C SER A 64 -3.20 -8.26 7.03
N LYS A 65 -3.59 -9.27 6.24
CA LYS A 65 -3.01 -10.62 6.26
C LYS A 65 -1.89 -10.82 5.24
N THR A 66 -1.60 -9.82 4.42
CA THR A 66 -0.55 -9.90 3.38
C THR A 66 0.83 -9.64 3.97
N SER A 67 1.85 -10.29 3.41
CA SER A 67 3.25 -10.04 3.78
C SER A 67 3.65 -8.59 3.51
N SER A 68 3.09 -8.01 2.44
CA SER A 68 3.19 -6.58 2.10
C SER A 68 2.76 -5.64 3.24
N PHE A 69 1.73 -5.99 4.00
CA PHE A 69 1.27 -5.17 5.13
C PHE A 69 2.30 -5.16 6.27
N GLY A 70 2.83 -6.33 6.62
CA GLY A 70 3.90 -6.44 7.61
C GLY A 70 5.16 -5.68 7.18
N LEU A 71 5.49 -5.76 5.89
CA LEU A 71 6.63 -5.06 5.29
C LEU A 71 6.47 -3.54 5.35
N ILE A 72 5.29 -3.00 5.02
CA ILE A 72 5.01 -1.56 5.13
C ILE A 72 5.12 -1.11 6.59
N ILE A 73 4.59 -1.87 7.55
CA ILE A 73 4.69 -1.51 8.97
C ILE A 73 6.16 -1.46 9.40
N ALA A 74 6.94 -2.49 9.09
CA ALA A 74 8.35 -2.55 9.44
C ALA A 74 9.14 -1.37 8.80
N ALA A 75 8.92 -1.10 7.52
CA ALA A 75 9.58 0.00 6.81
C ALA A 75 9.20 1.37 7.38
N VAL A 76 7.92 1.60 7.67
CA VAL A 76 7.46 2.88 8.23
C VAL A 76 7.97 3.07 9.66
N GLN A 77 8.01 2.01 10.47
CA GLN A 77 8.57 2.07 11.82
C GLN A 77 10.08 2.33 11.81
N GLN A 78 10.81 1.84 10.79
CA GLN A 78 12.21 2.22 10.60
C GLN A 78 12.37 3.71 10.24
N CYS A 79 11.55 4.25 9.34
CA CYS A 79 11.62 5.68 9.01
C CYS A 79 11.15 6.58 10.16
N VAL A 80 10.03 6.21 10.79
CA VAL A 80 9.30 7.01 11.76
C VAL A 80 8.99 6.12 12.97
N PRO A 81 9.93 5.96 13.90
CA PRO A 81 9.74 5.12 15.09
C PRO A 81 8.62 5.63 16.02
N SER A 82 8.20 6.90 15.88
CA SER A 82 7.04 7.46 16.59
C SER A 82 5.69 6.96 16.06
N ALA A 83 5.64 6.30 14.91
CA ALA A 83 4.39 5.81 14.33
C ALA A 83 4.01 4.44 14.90
N THR A 84 2.82 4.34 15.50
CA THR A 84 2.29 3.07 15.97
C THR A 84 1.81 2.22 14.79
N ALA A 85 1.90 0.89 14.91
CA ALA A 85 1.31 -0.04 13.94
C ALA A 85 -0.18 0.27 13.66
N LYS A 86 -0.93 0.71 14.69
CA LYS A 86 -2.33 1.16 14.55
C LYS A 86 -2.49 2.39 13.66
N ASP A 87 -1.62 3.40 13.80
CA ASP A 87 -1.67 4.61 12.98
C ASP A 87 -1.32 4.33 11.53
N ILE A 88 -0.34 3.44 11.32
CA ILE A 88 0.06 2.95 10.01
C ILE A 88 -1.10 2.19 9.37
N GLU A 89 -1.71 1.25 10.10
CA GLU A 89 -2.88 0.49 9.65
C GLU A 89 -4.06 1.42 9.27
N LEU A 90 -4.37 2.40 10.11
CA LEU A 90 -5.43 3.37 9.82
C LEU A 90 -5.13 4.18 8.56
N THR A 91 -3.87 4.56 8.36
CA THR A 91 -3.43 5.28 7.16
C THR A 91 -3.54 4.42 5.91
N ILE A 92 -3.10 3.16 5.99
CA ILE A 92 -3.22 2.14 4.93
C ILE A 92 -4.69 1.97 4.56
N ARG A 93 -5.59 1.87 5.56
CA ARG A 93 -7.03 1.79 5.35
C ARG A 93 -7.57 2.97 4.58
N GLN A 94 -7.27 4.18 5.05
CA GLN A 94 -7.69 5.42 4.39
C GLN A 94 -7.16 5.51 2.96
N TRP A 95 -5.93 5.02 2.73
CA TRP A 95 -5.34 4.98 1.40
C TRP A 95 -6.07 4.02 0.47
N LEU A 96 -6.32 2.78 0.91
CA LEU A 96 -7.09 1.77 0.16
C LEU A 96 -8.53 2.21 -0.11
N THR A 97 -9.20 2.84 0.86
CA THR A 97 -10.54 3.41 0.66
C THR A 97 -10.54 4.46 -0.45
N LYS A 98 -9.48 5.27 -0.54
CA LYS A 98 -9.31 6.29 -1.59
C LYS A 98 -8.70 5.76 -2.89
N ALA A 99 -8.23 4.52 -2.93
CA ALA A 99 -7.64 3.92 -4.13
C ALA A 99 -8.59 3.87 -5.35
N PRO A 100 -9.88 3.46 -5.22
CA PRO A 100 -10.81 3.52 -6.36
C PRO A 100 -11.04 4.96 -6.86
N GLU A 101 -11.11 5.95 -5.96
CA GLU A 101 -11.23 7.36 -6.34
C GLU A 101 -9.96 7.86 -7.07
N ARG A 102 -8.78 7.38 -6.70
CA ARG A 102 -7.50 7.72 -7.35
C ARG A 102 -7.38 7.11 -8.74
N LEU A 103 -7.77 5.84 -8.92
CA LEU A 103 -7.85 5.20 -10.23
C LEU A 103 -8.70 6.01 -11.19
N MET A 104 -9.88 6.44 -10.71
CA MET A 104 -10.83 7.22 -11.48
C MET A 104 -10.28 8.58 -11.96
N LYS A 105 -9.25 9.11 -11.28
CA LYS A 105 -8.58 10.36 -11.68
C LYS A 105 -7.40 10.17 -12.63
N ILE A 106 -6.85 8.96 -12.73
CA ILE A 106 -5.71 8.66 -13.60
C ILE A 106 -6.19 8.37 -15.03
N GLU A 107 -7.44 7.92 -15.19
CA GLU A 107 -8.12 7.98 -16.48
C GLU A 107 -8.64 9.41 -16.65
N PRO A 108 -8.15 10.18 -17.63
CA PRO A 108 -8.80 11.44 -17.98
C PRO A 108 -10.16 11.09 -18.56
N MET A 109 -11.19 11.02 -17.71
CA MET A 109 -12.54 11.21 -18.20
C MET A 109 -12.57 12.65 -18.70
N GLY A 110 -12.72 12.80 -20.01
CA GLY A 110 -13.03 14.07 -20.63
C GLY A 110 -14.19 14.69 -19.87
N ASP A 111 -13.92 15.83 -19.24
CA ASP A 111 -14.96 16.79 -18.89
C ASP A 111 -15.22 17.59 -20.18
N ASP A 112 -16.02 16.98 -21.06
CA ASP A 112 -16.96 17.75 -21.85
C ASP A 112 -17.87 18.48 -20.85
N ASN A 113 -17.76 19.80 -20.73
CA ASN A 113 -18.89 20.72 -20.50
C ASN A 113 -18.46 22.20 -20.62
N ASN A 114 -18.59 22.70 -21.86
CA ASN A 114 -19.29 23.94 -22.23
C ASN A 114 -19.62 24.97 -21.12
N ASN A 115 -18.96 26.14 -21.19
CA ASN A 115 -19.61 27.46 -21.13
C ASN A 115 -18.72 28.55 -21.74
#